data_AF-A0A9N8F3U2-F1
#
_entry.id   AF-A0A9N8F3U2-F1
#
_cell.length_a   1.000
_cell.length_b   1.000
_cell.length_c   1.000
_cell.angle_alpha   90.00
_cell.angle_beta   90.00
_cell.angle_gamma   90.00
#
_symmetry.space_group_name_H-M   'P 1'
#
loop_
_entity.id
_entity.type
_entity.pdbx_description
1 polymer ?
#
loop_
_entity_poly.entity_id
_entity_poly.type
_entity_poly.pdbx_seq_one_letter_code
_entity_poly.pdbx_strand_id
1 'polypeptide(L)'
;MDAEQIRQLVETAVANAVAATLQNQNVLDALRPPQPVPPPPPPPVAFAINPAGAGNQPWDFTSATGLKIFIASTTPFKILYDGNQTGLRDFLRKIFQRAESYGWTTILMINNSQGVSKNITTQHGSLTVANVRAHAITYLRQQQREHQASACLRKLIASITPKLANRLTTRVDNYLVNIAQPAADGAPEPDPIIKEDGTCMLFELIRMVSVETKATVSVLNKKLMNLDSIMEKAKSNIEDFNFIVEDLIDQLESRSVEPPPMLLSLFDGYANYADVAFVKYMARKQDAYEDGSLELQYETLMHIALEKYKAMINKDSWMKKSDEQLVIIALRSKMEDDKLEIIALKSKVNMIHKPDSKQASDKGAAKKDDRQSRYADKYAWKMVEPKQGEPHEKTVNGKTYIYCPYHDTTKWVLRVNDKGIDHKTGCTKKKEAIAAGQEQAGGSAAHALANALANTMNGVGTATVDDNP
;
A
#
# COMPACT_ATOMS: atom_id res chain seq x y z
N MET A 1 -5.83 71.90 91.49
CA MET A 1 -5.28 70.64 90.93
C MET A 1 -3.80 70.64 91.17
N ASP A 2 -3.28 69.62 91.85
CA ASP A 2 -1.84 69.46 92.00
C ASP A 2 -1.22 68.97 90.68
N ALA A 3 0.12 69.01 90.59
CA ALA A 3 0.84 68.60 89.39
C ALA A 3 0.65 67.12 89.02
N GLU A 4 0.35 66.27 89.99
CA GLU A 4 0.10 64.83 89.82
C GLU A 4 -1.24 64.60 89.11
N GLN A 5 -2.27 65.36 89.50
CA GLN A 5 -3.59 65.32 88.88
C GLN A 5 -3.57 65.81 87.43
N ILE A 6 -2.79 66.85 87.12
CA ILE A 6 -2.61 67.31 85.73
C ILE A 6 -1.91 66.24 84.89
N ARG A 7 -0.87 65.60 85.44
CA ARG A 7 -0.13 64.54 84.76
C ARG A 7 -1.00 63.33 84.46
N GLN A 8 -1.80 62.86 85.42
CA GLN A 8 -2.76 61.77 85.18
C GLN A 8 -3.81 62.12 84.13
N LEU A 9 -4.28 63.36 84.10
CA LEU A 9 -5.30 63.80 83.13
C LEU A 9 -4.72 63.86 81.70
N VAL A 10 -3.46 64.30 81.57
CA VAL A 10 -2.73 64.29 80.29
C VAL A 10 -2.42 62.86 79.85
N GLU A 11 -1.94 62.00 80.74
CA GLU A 11 -1.66 60.59 80.42
C GLU A 11 -2.94 59.84 79.99
N THR A 12 -4.08 60.11 80.65
CA THR A 12 -5.39 59.55 80.27
C THR A 12 -5.86 60.09 78.92
N ALA A 13 -5.70 61.38 78.66
CA ALA A 13 -6.05 61.98 77.38
C ALA A 13 -5.20 61.44 76.22
N VAL A 14 -3.90 61.23 76.45
CA VAL A 14 -2.98 60.64 75.47
C VAL A 14 -3.34 59.17 75.21
N ALA A 15 -3.61 58.38 76.25
CA ALA A 15 -4.03 56.99 76.10
C ALA A 15 -5.33 56.87 75.28
N ASN A 16 -6.30 57.75 75.53
CA ASN A 16 -7.56 57.78 74.78
C ASN A 16 -7.36 58.21 73.32
N ALA A 17 -6.47 59.17 73.05
CA ALA A 17 -6.14 59.58 71.68
C ALA A 17 -5.43 58.47 70.89
N VAL A 18 -4.51 57.74 71.54
CA VAL A 18 -3.83 56.59 70.93
C VAL A 18 -4.82 55.46 70.64
N ALA A 19 -5.73 55.16 71.56
CA ALA A 19 -6.78 54.15 71.36
C ALA A 19 -7.73 54.51 70.20
N ALA A 20 -8.14 55.78 70.09
CA ALA A 20 -8.95 56.27 68.98
C ALA A 20 -8.22 56.18 67.64
N THR A 21 -6.91 56.45 67.62
CA THR A 21 -6.09 56.33 66.41
C THR A 21 -5.96 54.88 65.94
N LEU A 22 -5.74 53.95 66.87
CA LEU A 22 -5.70 52.50 66.60
C LEU A 22 -7.06 51.98 66.09
N GLN A 23 -8.17 52.43 66.66
CA GLN A 23 -9.51 52.07 66.17
C GLN A 23 -9.74 52.57 64.73
N ASN A 24 -9.37 53.81 64.43
CA ASN A 24 -9.52 54.35 63.07
C ASN A 24 -8.63 53.62 62.06
N GLN A 25 -7.43 53.19 62.46
CA GLN A 25 -6.52 52.43 61.60
C GLN A 25 -7.05 51.02 61.29
N ASN A 26 -7.66 50.36 62.28
CA ASN A 26 -8.34 49.08 62.07
C ASN A 26 -9.57 49.18 61.15
N VAL A 27 -10.31 50.30 61.21
CA VAL A 27 -11.43 50.56 60.29
C VAL A 27 -10.94 50.82 58.86
N LEU A 28 -9.81 51.52 58.70
CA LEU A 28 -9.16 51.74 57.40
C LEU A 28 -8.63 50.45 56.77
N ASP A 29 -8.06 49.55 57.57
CA ASP A 29 -7.62 48.23 57.08
C ASP A 29 -8.79 47.30 56.75
N ALA A 30 -9.92 47.40 57.47
CA ALA A 30 -11.15 46.65 57.17
C ALA A 30 -11.87 47.14 55.89
N LEU A 31 -11.64 48.39 55.48
CA LEU A 31 -12.18 48.97 54.24
C LEU A 31 -11.25 48.81 53.03
N ARG A 32 -10.05 48.21 53.21
CA ARG A 32 -9.13 47.95 52.11
C ARG A 32 -9.70 46.81 51.25
N PRO A 33 -9.93 47.01 49.94
CA PRO A 33 -10.39 45.95 49.08
C PRO A 33 -9.38 44.79 49.08
N PRO A 34 -9.82 43.53 49.02
CA PRO A 34 -8.92 42.39 48.96
C PRO A 34 -7.97 42.61 47.78
N GLN A 35 -6.66 42.52 48.05
CA GLN A 35 -5.66 42.53 46.99
C GLN A 35 -6.01 41.40 46.01
N PRO A 36 -6.06 41.65 44.70
CA PRO A 36 -6.32 40.60 43.73
C PRO A 36 -5.22 39.54 43.88
N VAL A 37 -5.61 38.36 44.34
CA VAL A 37 -4.71 37.21 44.40
C VAL A 37 -4.23 36.98 42.96
N PRO A 38 -2.91 37.00 42.69
CA PRO A 38 -2.42 36.71 41.35
C PRO A 38 -2.99 35.36 40.92
N PRO A 39 -3.50 35.23 39.68
CA PRO A 39 -4.06 33.97 39.22
C PRO A 39 -3.00 32.88 39.41
N PRO A 40 -3.39 31.69 39.89
CA PRO A 40 -2.45 30.58 40.02
C PRO A 40 -1.73 30.40 38.66
N PRO A 41 -0.40 30.13 38.68
CA PRO A 41 0.33 29.90 37.45
C PRO A 41 -0.40 28.83 36.63
N PRO A 42 -0.54 29.02 35.31
CA PRO A 42 -1.23 28.06 34.48
C PRO A 42 -0.61 26.67 34.70
N PRO A 43 -1.43 25.62 34.81
CA PRO A 43 -0.92 24.28 35.04
C PRO A 43 0.11 23.95 33.96
N PRO A 44 1.22 23.28 34.32
CA PRO A 44 2.24 22.92 33.34
C PRO A 44 1.58 22.15 32.20
N VAL A 45 1.80 22.62 30.97
CA VAL A 45 1.25 21.98 29.77
C VAL A 45 1.82 20.56 29.71
N ALA A 46 0.96 19.57 29.89
CA ALA A 46 1.36 18.18 29.79
C ALA A 46 1.90 17.93 28.38
N PHE A 47 3.09 17.35 28.28
CA PHE A 47 3.67 16.95 27.00
C PHE A 47 2.71 16.00 26.29
N ALA A 48 2.33 16.35 25.06
CA ALA A 48 1.41 15.57 24.25
C ALA A 48 2.00 15.38 22.85
N ILE A 49 2.22 14.12 22.47
CA ILE A 49 2.63 13.76 21.10
C ILE A 49 1.49 14.08 20.11
N ASN A 50 0.25 13.83 20.54
CA ASN A 50 -0.95 14.08 19.74
C ASN A 50 -1.86 15.07 20.44
N PRO A 51 -2.28 16.16 19.77
CA PRO A 51 -2.99 17.28 20.41
C PRO A 51 -4.37 16.88 20.96
N ALA A 52 -5.01 15.87 20.37
CA ALA A 52 -6.29 15.32 20.83
C ALA A 52 -6.15 14.01 21.64
N GLY A 53 -4.91 13.51 21.78
CA GLY A 53 -4.60 12.14 22.19
C GLY A 53 -4.24 11.93 23.65
N ALA A 54 -3.72 12.95 24.34
CA ALA A 54 -2.97 12.78 25.59
C ALA A 54 -3.79 12.66 26.90
N GLY A 55 -5.10 12.89 26.88
CA GLY A 55 -5.93 12.88 28.10
C GLY A 55 -6.98 11.78 28.12
N ASN A 56 -7.26 11.17 29.27
CA ASN A 56 -8.32 10.15 29.43
C ASN A 56 -9.72 10.76 29.63
N GLN A 57 -9.83 12.09 29.62
CA GLN A 57 -11.10 12.77 29.79
C GLN A 57 -11.93 12.70 28.51
N PRO A 58 -13.26 12.57 28.62
CA PRO A 58 -14.15 12.72 27.47
C PRO A 58 -13.92 14.04 26.74
N TRP A 59 -14.00 14.03 25.42
CA TRP A 59 -14.01 15.26 24.63
C TRP A 59 -15.30 16.03 24.87
N ASP A 60 -15.19 17.34 25.04
CA ASP A 60 -16.35 18.23 25.01
C ASP A 60 -16.74 18.56 23.56
N PHE A 61 -17.54 17.68 22.94
CA PHE A 61 -18.07 17.89 21.59
C PHE A 61 -19.11 19.00 21.48
N THR A 62 -19.54 19.62 22.59
CA THR A 62 -20.41 20.81 22.55
C THR A 62 -19.61 22.09 22.33
N SER A 63 -18.31 22.08 22.64
CA SER A 63 -17.40 23.18 22.35
C SER A 63 -17.02 23.26 20.87
N ALA A 64 -16.64 24.46 20.42
CA ALA A 64 -16.08 24.65 19.08
C ALA A 64 -14.80 23.82 18.84
N THR A 65 -13.97 23.65 19.85
CA THR A 65 -12.74 22.84 19.78
C THR A 65 -13.07 21.36 19.65
N GLY A 66 -13.99 20.84 20.46
CA GLY A 66 -14.42 19.45 20.34
C GLY A 66 -15.14 19.14 19.04
N LEU A 67 -15.94 20.06 18.51
CA LEU A 67 -16.55 19.92 17.20
C LEU A 67 -15.48 19.80 16.09
N LYS A 68 -14.43 20.62 16.14
CA LYS A 68 -13.29 20.52 15.20
C LYS A 68 -12.59 19.16 15.31
N ILE A 69 -12.37 18.67 16.53
CA ILE A 69 -11.81 17.32 16.77
C ILE A 69 -12.73 16.26 16.16
N PHE A 70 -14.04 16.33 16.43
CA PHE A 70 -15.00 15.38 15.89
C PHE A 70 -14.98 15.35 14.36
N ILE A 71 -15.04 16.51 13.70
CA ILE A 71 -14.99 16.61 12.23
C ILE A 71 -13.68 16.04 11.69
N ALA A 72 -12.54 16.52 12.19
CA ALA A 72 -11.23 16.14 11.66
C ALA A 72 -10.94 14.65 11.88
N SER A 73 -11.43 14.09 12.98
CA SER A 73 -11.23 12.69 13.32
C SER A 73 -12.14 11.75 12.53
N THR A 74 -13.36 12.18 12.19
CA THR A 74 -14.35 11.38 11.44
C THR A 74 -14.34 11.60 9.92
N THR A 75 -13.58 12.59 9.44
CA THR A 75 -13.44 12.88 8.00
C THR A 75 -13.02 11.62 7.22
N PRO A 76 -13.80 11.18 6.21
CA PRO A 76 -13.45 10.02 5.39
C PRO A 76 -12.12 10.16 4.66
N PHE A 77 -11.48 9.04 4.35
CA PHE A 77 -10.28 9.05 3.50
C PHE A 77 -10.62 9.49 2.07
N LYS A 78 -9.72 10.25 1.45
CA LYS A 78 -9.89 10.76 0.08
C LYS A 78 -10.09 9.64 -0.94
N ILE A 79 -9.34 8.55 -0.80
CA ILE A 79 -9.52 7.32 -1.58
C ILE A 79 -10.29 6.35 -0.71
N LEU A 80 -11.51 6.04 -1.13
CA LEU A 80 -12.38 5.10 -0.42
C LEU A 80 -11.90 3.67 -0.63
N TYR A 81 -11.97 2.88 0.43
CA TYR A 81 -11.63 1.47 0.37
C TYR A 81 -12.75 0.65 -0.27
N ASP A 82 -12.42 -0.15 -1.29
CA ASP A 82 -13.37 -0.91 -2.09
C ASP A 82 -13.72 -2.30 -1.52
N GLY A 83 -12.99 -2.75 -0.50
CA GLY A 83 -13.15 -4.08 0.10
C GLY A 83 -12.32 -5.16 -0.59
N ASN A 84 -11.28 -4.79 -1.33
CA ASN A 84 -10.30 -5.74 -1.83
C ASN A 84 -9.33 -6.17 -0.73
N GLN A 85 -9.02 -7.47 -0.65
CA GLN A 85 -8.05 -8.04 0.28
C GLN A 85 -6.68 -7.34 0.22
N THR A 86 -6.18 -6.99 -0.97
CA THR A 86 -4.87 -6.34 -1.13
C THR A 86 -4.82 -4.93 -0.52
N GLY A 87 -5.96 -4.23 -0.51
CA GLY A 87 -6.09 -2.90 0.09
C GLY A 87 -6.37 -2.91 1.60
N LEU A 88 -6.67 -4.08 2.19
CA LEU A 88 -7.10 -4.17 3.59
C LEU A 88 -6.02 -3.66 4.55
N ARG A 89 -4.75 -4.04 4.33
CA ARG A 89 -3.62 -3.62 5.18
C ARG A 89 -3.47 -2.10 5.20
N ASP A 90 -3.49 -1.46 4.04
CA ASP A 90 -3.37 0.01 3.93
C ASP A 90 -4.56 0.71 4.60
N PHE A 91 -5.77 0.19 4.43
CA PHE A 91 -6.96 0.72 5.08
C PHE A 91 -6.88 0.63 6.61
N LEU A 92 -6.50 -0.53 7.16
CA LEU A 92 -6.35 -0.73 8.60
C LEU A 92 -5.23 0.12 9.20
N ARG A 93 -4.12 0.30 8.48
CA ARG A 93 -3.04 1.23 8.85
C ARG A 93 -3.54 2.67 8.95
N LYS A 94 -4.32 3.14 7.96
CA LYS A 94 -4.89 4.49 7.98
C LYS A 94 -5.87 4.69 9.15
N ILE A 95 -6.66 3.67 9.49
CA ILE A 95 -7.51 3.69 10.69
C ILE A 95 -6.65 3.79 11.95
N PHE A 96 -5.60 2.98 12.07
CA PHE A 96 -4.72 3.01 13.23
C PHE A 96 -4.03 4.37 13.40
N GLN A 97 -3.49 4.95 12.33
CA GLN A 97 -2.88 6.29 12.36
C GLN A 97 -3.89 7.37 12.78
N ARG A 98 -5.14 7.26 12.32
CA ARG A 98 -6.22 8.15 12.75
C ARG A 98 -6.50 7.96 14.24
N ALA A 99 -6.59 6.71 14.71
CA ALA A 99 -6.76 6.41 16.11
C ALA A 99 -5.61 6.94 16.98
N GLU A 100 -4.35 6.84 16.55
CA GLU A 100 -3.22 7.44 17.27
C GLU A 100 -3.35 8.96 17.37
N SER A 101 -3.62 9.63 16.24
CA SER A 101 -3.73 11.09 16.15
C SER A 101 -4.79 11.68 17.08
N TYR A 102 -5.84 10.90 17.37
CA TYR A 102 -6.96 11.32 18.21
C TYR A 102 -7.08 10.52 19.52
N GLY A 103 -6.14 9.65 19.85
CA GLY A 103 -6.12 8.86 21.09
C GLY A 103 -7.26 7.84 21.24
N TRP A 104 -7.55 7.11 20.17
CA TRP A 104 -8.53 6.01 20.13
C TRP A 104 -7.88 4.62 20.17
N THR A 105 -6.55 4.54 20.35
CA THR A 105 -5.84 3.25 20.27
C THR A 105 -6.37 2.24 21.29
N THR A 106 -6.86 2.69 22.45
CA THR A 106 -7.44 1.82 23.49
C THR A 106 -8.62 0.98 23.00
N ILE A 107 -9.48 1.51 22.13
CA ILE A 107 -10.62 0.75 21.58
C ILE A 107 -10.20 -0.25 20.49
N LEU A 108 -8.96 -0.15 19.98
CA LEU A 108 -8.37 -1.05 19.00
C LEU A 108 -7.55 -2.18 19.63
N MET A 109 -7.19 -2.05 20.91
CA MET A 109 -6.44 -3.05 21.68
C MET A 109 -7.41 -3.95 22.46
N ILE A 110 -7.54 -5.21 22.04
CA ILE A 110 -8.56 -6.14 22.49
C ILE A 110 -7.89 -7.38 23.06
N ASN A 111 -8.31 -7.84 24.23
CA ASN A 111 -7.82 -9.10 24.78
C ASN A 111 -8.41 -10.29 24.03
N ASN A 112 -7.55 -11.19 23.55
CA ASN A 112 -7.98 -12.46 22.98
C ASN A 112 -8.49 -13.42 24.07
N SER A 113 -8.91 -14.63 23.68
CA SER A 113 -9.42 -15.64 24.63
C SER A 113 -8.39 -16.13 25.66
N GLN A 114 -7.10 -15.81 25.48
CA GLN A 114 -6.02 -16.10 26.44
C GLN A 114 -5.67 -14.89 27.32
N GLY A 115 -6.40 -13.77 27.19
CA GLY A 115 -6.13 -12.55 27.94
C GLY A 115 -4.97 -11.71 27.40
N VAL A 116 -4.42 -12.05 26.23
CA VAL A 116 -3.33 -11.30 25.59
C VAL A 116 -3.92 -10.15 24.80
N SER A 117 -3.43 -8.93 25.03
CA SER A 117 -3.84 -7.74 24.28
C SER A 117 -3.36 -7.80 22.82
N LYS A 118 -4.28 -7.62 21.88
CA LYS A 118 -4.07 -7.73 20.44
C LYS A 118 -4.66 -6.52 19.74
N ASN A 119 -3.91 -5.96 18.81
CA ASN A 119 -4.41 -4.85 18.01
C ASN A 119 -5.28 -5.38 16.87
N ILE A 120 -6.55 -4.98 16.81
CA ILE A 120 -7.47 -5.38 15.74
C ILE A 120 -6.99 -4.99 14.33
N THR A 121 -6.21 -3.91 14.18
CA THR A 121 -5.76 -3.45 12.86
C THR A 121 -4.61 -4.29 12.30
N THR A 122 -3.92 -5.07 13.13
CA THR A 122 -2.76 -5.88 12.73
C THR A 122 -2.90 -7.36 13.06
N GLN A 123 -3.63 -7.75 14.10
CA GLN A 123 -3.69 -9.11 14.66
C GLN A 123 -5.13 -9.66 14.76
N HIS A 124 -6.01 -9.24 13.85
CA HIS A 124 -7.44 -9.58 13.88
C HIS A 124 -7.74 -11.08 13.86
N GLY A 125 -6.89 -11.93 13.26
CA GLY A 125 -7.13 -13.37 13.23
C GLY A 125 -7.03 -14.09 14.57
N SER A 126 -6.45 -13.44 15.59
CA SER A 126 -6.45 -13.96 16.97
C SER A 126 -7.68 -13.58 17.79
N LEU A 127 -8.58 -12.78 17.22
CA LEU A 127 -9.76 -12.26 17.89
C LEU A 127 -11.01 -13.00 17.44
N THR A 128 -11.93 -13.20 18.37
CA THR A 128 -13.28 -13.71 18.09
C THR A 128 -14.30 -12.60 18.24
N VAL A 129 -15.49 -12.77 17.64
CA VAL A 129 -16.63 -11.85 17.83
C VAL A 129 -16.94 -11.67 19.32
N ALA A 130 -16.81 -12.74 20.11
CA ALA A 130 -17.02 -12.68 21.56
C ALA A 130 -15.99 -11.79 22.26
N ASN A 131 -14.70 -11.87 21.88
CA ASN A 131 -13.66 -10.99 22.44
C ASN A 131 -13.96 -9.52 22.15
N VAL A 132 -14.29 -9.20 20.89
CA VAL A 132 -14.56 -7.83 20.45
C VAL A 132 -15.81 -7.26 21.12
N ARG A 133 -16.88 -8.05 21.22
CA ARG A 133 -18.12 -7.64 21.92
C ARG A 133 -17.89 -7.46 23.42
N ALA A 134 -17.16 -8.37 24.07
CA ALA A 134 -16.83 -8.23 25.48
C ALA A 134 -16.05 -6.94 25.75
N HIS A 135 -15.08 -6.61 24.88
CA HIS A 135 -14.35 -5.35 24.95
C HIS A 135 -15.26 -4.13 24.77
N ALA A 136 -16.13 -4.15 23.75
CA ALA A 136 -17.09 -3.07 23.50
C ALA A 136 -18.01 -2.79 24.71
N ILE A 137 -18.51 -3.84 25.36
CA ILE A 137 -19.37 -3.71 26.55
C ILE A 137 -18.68 -2.91 27.66
N THR A 138 -17.36 -3.04 27.82
CA THR A 138 -16.61 -2.37 28.91
C THR A 138 -16.74 -0.85 28.86
N TYR A 139 -16.66 -0.25 27.67
CA TYR A 139 -16.71 1.19 27.51
C TYR A 139 -18.09 1.71 27.08
N LEU A 140 -18.92 0.92 26.40
CA LEU A 140 -20.25 1.40 25.98
C LEU A 140 -21.21 1.60 27.17
N ARG A 141 -21.01 0.85 28.26
CA ARG A 141 -21.72 1.07 29.53
C ARG A 141 -21.30 2.36 30.22
N GLN A 142 -20.14 2.90 29.86
CA GLN A 142 -19.56 4.08 30.47
C GLN A 142 -19.77 5.29 29.55
N GLN A 143 -19.93 6.48 30.13
CA GLN A 143 -19.97 7.74 29.37
C GLN A 143 -18.57 8.35 29.29
N GLN A 144 -17.61 7.54 28.85
CA GLN A 144 -16.18 7.86 28.86
C GLN A 144 -15.65 8.07 27.44
N ARG A 145 -14.38 8.47 27.38
CA ARG A 145 -13.67 8.81 26.13
C ARG A 145 -13.71 7.69 25.09
N GLU A 146 -13.64 6.44 25.52
CA GLU A 146 -13.66 5.25 24.66
C GLU A 146 -15.01 5.06 23.95
N HIS A 147 -16.12 5.41 24.60
CA HIS A 147 -17.45 5.41 23.97
C HIS A 147 -17.48 6.44 22.83
N GLN A 148 -16.98 7.65 23.07
CA GLN A 148 -16.87 8.68 22.04
C GLN A 148 -15.92 8.25 20.90
N ALA A 149 -14.81 7.58 21.22
CA ALA A 149 -13.86 7.05 20.24
C ALA A 149 -14.54 6.01 19.35
N SER A 150 -15.35 5.11 19.93
CA SER A 150 -16.13 4.12 19.17
C SER A 150 -17.14 4.80 18.23
N ALA A 151 -17.81 5.85 18.69
CA ALA A 151 -18.71 6.64 17.84
C ALA A 151 -17.96 7.33 16.69
N CYS A 152 -16.77 7.85 16.93
CA CYS A 152 -15.94 8.46 15.89
C CYS A 152 -15.44 7.40 14.89
N LEU A 153 -15.03 6.23 15.35
CA LEU A 153 -14.63 5.11 14.50
C LEU A 153 -15.77 4.67 13.58
N ARG A 154 -17.01 4.54 14.08
CA ARG A 154 -18.18 4.24 13.22
C ARG A 154 -18.35 5.25 12.09
N LYS A 155 -18.16 6.53 12.38
CA LYS A 155 -18.25 7.58 11.35
C LYS A 155 -17.07 7.52 10.38
N LEU A 156 -15.86 7.24 10.87
CA LEU A 156 -14.67 7.07 10.03
C LEU A 156 -14.81 5.88 9.07
N ILE A 157 -15.52 4.82 9.45
CA ILE A 157 -15.80 3.65 8.59
C ILE A 157 -16.55 4.04 7.30
N ALA A 158 -17.15 5.24 7.22
CA ALA A 158 -17.62 5.82 5.95
C ALA A 158 -16.51 6.01 4.90
N SER A 159 -15.23 5.77 5.24
CA SER A 159 -14.07 5.72 4.32
C SER A 159 -14.05 4.49 3.40
N ILE A 160 -15.21 3.88 3.15
CA ILE A 160 -15.38 2.73 2.28
C ILE A 160 -16.33 3.07 1.12
N THR A 161 -16.27 2.31 0.03
CA THR A 161 -17.15 2.53 -1.11
C THR A 161 -18.63 2.28 -0.74
N PRO A 162 -19.59 2.95 -1.42
CA PRO A 162 -21.02 2.73 -1.17
C PRO A 162 -21.45 1.26 -1.31
N LYS A 163 -20.86 0.53 -2.26
CA LYS A 163 -21.10 -0.90 -2.45
C LYS A 163 -20.71 -1.71 -1.21
N LEU A 164 -19.55 -1.43 -0.62
CA LEU A 164 -19.09 -2.12 0.59
C LEU A 164 -19.91 -1.69 1.81
N ALA A 165 -20.24 -0.40 1.93
CA ALA A 165 -21.11 0.11 2.99
C ALA A 165 -22.47 -0.58 3.00
N ASN A 166 -23.13 -0.71 1.84
CA ASN A 166 -24.41 -1.43 1.74
C ASN A 166 -24.30 -2.88 2.22
N ARG A 167 -23.22 -3.57 1.85
CA ARG A 167 -22.97 -4.94 2.34
C ARG A 167 -22.76 -4.97 3.85
N LEU A 168 -22.03 -4.02 4.42
CA LEU A 168 -21.81 -3.93 5.87
C LEU A 168 -23.13 -3.67 6.61
N THR A 169 -23.97 -2.78 6.10
CA THR A 169 -25.29 -2.47 6.70
C THR A 169 -26.22 -3.68 6.75
N THR A 170 -26.15 -4.59 5.78
CA THR A 170 -26.93 -5.87 5.85
C THR A 170 -26.52 -6.78 7.01
N ARG A 171 -25.44 -6.45 7.72
CA ARG A 171 -24.88 -7.21 8.84
C ARG A 171 -24.91 -6.43 10.15
N VAL A 172 -25.86 -5.50 10.28
CA VAL A 172 -25.99 -4.62 11.43
C VAL A 172 -25.96 -5.37 12.76
N ASP A 173 -26.63 -6.51 12.84
CA ASP A 173 -26.68 -7.36 14.04
C ASP A 173 -25.30 -7.82 14.54
N ASN A 174 -24.28 -7.88 13.68
CA ASN A 174 -22.94 -8.29 14.07
C ASN A 174 -22.20 -7.21 14.87
N TYR A 175 -22.58 -5.95 14.71
CA TYR A 175 -22.01 -4.81 15.43
C TYR A 175 -23.00 -4.04 16.31
N LEU A 176 -24.18 -4.62 16.54
CA LEU A 176 -25.06 -4.28 17.64
C LEU A 176 -24.62 -5.02 18.90
N VAL A 177 -24.47 -4.28 20.00
CA VAL A 177 -24.00 -4.76 21.30
C VAL A 177 -25.10 -4.52 22.34
N ASN A 178 -25.51 -5.58 23.04
CA ASN A 178 -26.37 -5.44 24.21
C ASN A 178 -25.51 -5.04 25.42
N ILE A 179 -25.79 -3.87 25.97
CA ILE A 179 -25.06 -3.30 27.11
C ILE A 179 -25.85 -3.36 28.41
N ALA A 180 -27.06 -3.95 28.40
CA ALA A 180 -27.83 -4.19 29.62
C ALA A 180 -26.96 -4.92 30.65
N GLN A 181 -27.07 -4.52 31.92
CA GLN A 181 -26.34 -5.16 33.01
C GLN A 181 -26.97 -6.54 33.27
N PRO A 182 -26.19 -7.60 33.54
CA PRO A 182 -26.77 -8.91 33.85
C PRO A 182 -27.71 -8.78 35.06
N ALA A 183 -28.83 -9.51 35.03
CA ALA A 183 -29.70 -9.62 36.19
C ALA A 183 -28.92 -10.14 37.41
N ALA A 184 -29.30 -9.68 38.60
CA ALA A 184 -28.87 -10.35 39.83
C ALA A 184 -29.49 -11.76 39.88
N ASP A 185 -28.84 -12.71 40.55
CA ASP A 185 -29.28 -14.10 40.61
C ASP A 185 -30.78 -14.20 40.99
N GLY A 186 -31.57 -14.81 40.10
CA GLY A 186 -33.01 -15.03 40.29
C GLY A 186 -33.94 -13.86 39.92
N ALA A 187 -33.41 -12.73 39.47
CA ALA A 187 -34.22 -11.62 38.95
C ALA A 187 -34.55 -11.82 37.45
N PRO A 188 -35.65 -11.22 36.95
CA PRO A 188 -35.94 -11.20 35.52
C PRO A 188 -34.82 -10.51 34.74
N GLU A 189 -34.49 -11.06 33.56
CA GLU A 189 -33.54 -10.40 32.65
C GLU A 189 -34.04 -9.01 32.27
N PRO A 190 -33.20 -7.96 32.36
CA PRO A 190 -33.59 -6.62 31.98
C PRO A 190 -33.77 -6.51 30.48
N ASP A 191 -34.60 -5.54 30.07
CA ASP A 191 -34.79 -5.22 28.66
C ASP A 191 -33.43 -4.93 27.99
N PRO A 192 -33.19 -5.46 26.78
CA PRO A 192 -31.91 -5.29 26.11
C PRO A 192 -31.66 -3.82 25.77
N ILE A 193 -30.49 -3.31 26.11
CA ILE A 193 -30.05 -1.97 25.72
C ILE A 193 -29.08 -2.14 24.57
N ILE A 194 -29.57 -1.94 23.34
CA ILE A 194 -28.79 -2.16 22.13
C ILE A 194 -28.08 -0.87 21.70
N LYS A 195 -26.76 -0.96 21.45
CA LYS A 195 -25.94 0.12 20.89
C LYS A 195 -25.09 -0.38 19.73
N GLU A 196 -24.90 0.48 18.72
CA GLU A 196 -23.91 0.23 17.66
C GLU A 196 -22.50 0.53 18.16
N ASP A 197 -21.55 -0.33 17.80
CA ASP A 197 -20.15 -0.20 18.19
C ASP A 197 -19.19 -0.10 16.99
N GLY A 198 -18.25 0.84 17.07
CA GLY A 198 -17.23 1.09 16.03
C GLY A 198 -16.20 -0.02 15.92
N THR A 199 -15.75 -0.57 17.04
CA THR A 199 -14.77 -1.66 17.02
C THR A 199 -15.40 -2.94 16.47
N CYS A 200 -16.63 -3.26 16.88
CA CYS A 200 -17.39 -4.38 16.31
C CYS A 200 -17.68 -4.19 14.82
N MET A 201 -18.03 -2.96 14.40
CA MET A 201 -18.27 -2.64 12.99
C MET A 201 -17.01 -2.81 12.14
N LEU A 202 -15.85 -2.36 12.64
CA LEU A 202 -14.56 -2.58 12.00
C LEU A 202 -14.23 -4.06 11.90
N PHE A 203 -14.46 -4.83 12.97
CA PHE A 203 -14.20 -6.27 12.98
C PHE A 203 -15.06 -7.02 11.96
N GLU A 204 -16.35 -6.68 11.85
CA GLU A 204 -17.21 -7.29 10.84
C GLU A 204 -16.77 -6.93 9.42
N LEU A 205 -16.35 -5.67 9.18
CA LEU A 205 -15.79 -5.27 7.89
C LEU A 205 -14.53 -6.08 7.54
N ILE A 206 -13.62 -6.28 8.51
CA ILE A 206 -12.44 -7.12 8.34
C ILE A 206 -12.87 -8.52 7.92
N ARG A 207 -13.75 -9.18 8.69
CA ARG A 207 -14.25 -10.53 8.42
C ARG A 207 -14.97 -10.68 7.09
N MET A 208 -15.61 -9.61 6.59
CA MET A 208 -16.27 -9.63 5.29
C MET A 208 -15.29 -9.68 4.12
N VAL A 209 -14.07 -9.16 4.32
CA VAL A 209 -13.05 -9.06 3.27
C VAL A 209 -11.97 -10.12 3.44
N SER A 210 -11.61 -10.44 4.69
CA SER A 210 -10.58 -11.41 5.02
C SER A 210 -11.00 -12.82 4.61
N VAL A 211 -10.20 -13.46 3.76
CA VAL A 211 -10.35 -14.88 3.45
C VAL A 211 -9.70 -15.67 4.59
N GLU A 212 -10.43 -15.93 5.68
CA GLU A 212 -9.94 -16.53 6.94
C GLU A 212 -9.99 -18.07 6.97
N THR A 213 -9.95 -18.76 5.82
CA THR A 213 -10.01 -20.24 5.84
C THR A 213 -8.64 -20.85 6.16
N LYS A 214 -8.61 -21.99 6.86
CA LYS A 214 -7.38 -22.82 7.00
C LYS A 214 -6.76 -23.16 5.64
N ALA A 215 -7.59 -23.29 4.60
CA ALA A 215 -7.14 -23.47 3.23
C ALA A 215 -6.34 -22.26 2.73
N THR A 216 -6.69 -21.02 3.12
CA THR A 216 -5.92 -19.82 2.80
C THR A 216 -4.54 -19.86 3.44
N VAL A 217 -4.42 -20.22 4.72
CA VAL A 217 -3.11 -20.34 5.40
C VAL A 217 -2.24 -21.40 4.71
N SER A 218 -2.82 -22.55 4.37
CA SER A 218 -2.12 -23.59 3.61
C SER A 218 -1.65 -23.08 2.24
N VAL A 219 -2.48 -22.29 1.54
CA VAL A 219 -2.11 -21.67 0.26
C VAL A 219 -0.99 -20.63 0.44
N LEU A 220 -1.03 -19.80 1.48
CA LEU A 220 0.01 -18.81 1.79
C LEU A 220 1.34 -19.52 2.09
N ASN A 221 1.34 -20.55 2.94
CA ASN A 221 2.52 -21.34 3.24
C ASN A 221 3.08 -22.04 1.99
N LYS A 222 2.21 -22.64 1.16
CA LYS A 222 2.64 -23.25 -0.11
C LYS A 222 3.28 -22.26 -1.06
N LYS A 223 2.80 -21.00 -1.09
CA LYS A 223 3.42 -19.94 -1.89
C LYS A 223 4.79 -19.56 -1.33
N LEU A 224 4.93 -19.41 -0.02
CA LEU A 224 6.21 -19.10 0.63
C LEU A 224 7.24 -20.24 0.52
N MET A 225 6.78 -21.49 0.40
CA MET A 225 7.65 -22.65 0.15
C MET A 225 7.93 -22.90 -1.34
N ASN A 226 7.29 -22.14 -2.25
CA ASN A 226 7.49 -22.24 -3.70
C ASN A 226 7.71 -20.85 -4.29
N LEU A 227 8.82 -20.24 -3.88
CA LEU A 227 9.19 -18.88 -4.28
C LEU A 227 9.57 -18.78 -5.76
N ASP A 228 9.90 -19.89 -6.41
CA ASP A 228 10.19 -19.96 -7.85
C ASP A 228 9.02 -19.44 -8.70
N SER A 229 7.80 -19.83 -8.36
CA SER A 229 6.60 -19.35 -9.07
C SER A 229 6.34 -17.85 -8.85
N ILE A 230 6.76 -17.32 -7.70
CA ILE A 230 6.68 -15.87 -7.42
C ILE A 230 7.75 -15.13 -8.22
N MET A 231 8.94 -15.73 -8.34
CA MET A 231 10.05 -15.17 -9.11
C MET A 231 9.69 -14.97 -10.58
N GLU A 232 9.08 -15.98 -11.21
CA GLU A 232 8.66 -15.92 -12.60
C GLU A 232 7.66 -14.75 -12.83
N LYS A 233 6.74 -14.54 -11.88
CA LYS A 233 5.77 -13.42 -11.94
C LYS A 233 6.43 -12.07 -11.76
N ALA A 234 7.45 -11.99 -10.90
CA ALA A 234 8.22 -10.78 -10.65
C ALA A 234 9.19 -10.43 -11.80
N LYS A 235 9.30 -11.27 -12.84
CA LYS A 235 10.18 -11.05 -14.02
C LYS A 235 11.63 -10.72 -13.63
N SER A 236 12.14 -11.34 -12.58
CA SER A 236 13.47 -11.04 -12.04
C SER A 236 13.63 -9.58 -11.58
N ASN A 237 12.60 -8.96 -11.01
CA ASN A 237 12.72 -7.75 -10.21
C ASN A 237 12.77 -8.11 -8.72
N ILE A 238 13.91 -7.83 -8.08
CA ILE A 238 14.14 -8.12 -6.65
C ILE A 238 13.19 -7.33 -5.76
N GLU A 239 12.87 -6.09 -6.14
CA GLU A 239 11.95 -5.24 -5.38
C GLU A 239 10.53 -5.81 -5.39
N ASP A 240 10.02 -6.18 -6.57
CA ASP A 240 8.69 -6.76 -6.70
C ASP A 240 8.61 -8.14 -6.04
N PHE A 241 9.66 -8.96 -6.17
CA PHE A 241 9.73 -10.26 -5.52
C PHE A 241 9.68 -10.12 -4.00
N ASN A 242 10.54 -9.27 -3.42
CA ASN A 242 10.58 -9.05 -1.99
C ASN A 242 9.26 -8.48 -1.47
N PHE A 243 8.66 -7.55 -2.21
CA PHE A 243 7.36 -6.99 -1.87
C PHE A 243 6.27 -8.06 -1.80
N ILE A 244 6.25 -9.01 -2.73
CA ILE A 244 5.26 -10.11 -2.71
C ILE A 244 5.52 -11.03 -1.51
N VAL A 245 6.78 -11.33 -1.19
CA VAL A 245 7.12 -12.16 -0.02
C VAL A 245 6.69 -11.48 1.28
N GLU A 246 6.99 -10.19 1.44
CA GLU A 246 6.54 -9.38 2.59
C GLU A 246 5.01 -9.36 2.70
N ASP A 247 4.29 -9.17 1.58
CA ASP A 247 2.83 -9.19 1.59
C ASP A 247 2.25 -10.56 2.00
N LEU A 248 2.90 -11.67 1.65
CA LEU A 248 2.49 -13.01 2.08
C LEU A 248 2.75 -13.24 3.58
N ILE A 249 3.87 -12.73 4.09
CA ILE A 249 4.23 -12.78 5.51
C ILE A 249 3.22 -12.00 6.35
N ASP A 250 2.95 -10.75 5.98
CA ASP A 250 1.96 -9.90 6.64
C ASP A 250 0.56 -10.54 6.66
N GLN A 251 0.20 -11.26 5.60
CA GLN A 251 -1.04 -12.01 5.55
C GLN A 251 -1.06 -13.19 6.54
N LEU A 252 0.05 -13.85 6.81
CA LEU A 252 0.13 -14.88 7.84
C LEU A 252 0.10 -14.27 9.24
N GLU A 253 0.88 -13.22 9.48
CA GLU A 253 0.98 -12.56 10.78
C GLU A 253 -0.34 -11.93 11.21
N SER A 254 -1.10 -11.36 10.26
CA SER A 254 -2.44 -10.84 10.53
C SER A 254 -3.44 -11.91 10.96
N ARG A 255 -3.18 -13.16 10.59
CA ARG A 255 -3.89 -14.36 11.05
C ARG A 255 -3.27 -14.98 12.30
N SER A 256 -2.27 -14.33 12.88
CA SER A 256 -1.48 -14.82 14.02
C SER A 256 -0.85 -16.18 13.75
N VAL A 257 -0.43 -16.40 12.51
CA VAL A 257 0.33 -17.57 12.08
C VAL A 257 1.75 -17.10 11.80
N GLU A 258 2.74 -17.76 12.42
CA GLU A 258 4.13 -17.49 12.12
C GLU A 258 4.47 -17.94 10.69
N PRO A 259 5.29 -17.17 9.96
CA PRO A 259 5.77 -17.61 8.66
C PRO A 259 6.53 -18.94 8.76
N PRO A 260 6.41 -19.83 7.76
CA PRO A 260 7.19 -21.06 7.74
C PRO A 260 8.69 -20.73 7.64
N PRO A 261 9.59 -21.61 8.12
CA PRO A 261 11.02 -21.49 7.84
C PRO A 261 11.25 -21.43 6.33
N MET A 262 11.62 -20.26 5.82
CA MET A 262 11.68 -19.98 4.38
C MET A 262 13.04 -19.47 3.92
N LEU A 263 14.04 -19.39 4.81
CA LEU A 263 15.37 -18.86 4.47
C LEU A 263 16.03 -19.63 3.33
N LEU A 264 16.00 -20.96 3.38
CA LEU A 264 16.52 -21.81 2.29
C LEU A 264 15.70 -21.65 1.01
N SER A 265 14.37 -21.63 1.12
CA SER A 265 13.50 -21.38 -0.03
C SER A 265 13.72 -19.99 -0.66
N LEU A 266 14.12 -18.99 0.12
CA LEU A 266 14.52 -17.67 -0.38
C LEU A 266 15.82 -17.75 -1.17
N PHE A 267 16.83 -18.48 -0.69
CA PHE A 267 18.03 -18.75 -1.45
C PHE A 267 17.72 -19.46 -2.78
N ASP A 268 16.87 -20.47 -2.76
CA ASP A 268 16.41 -21.16 -3.98
C ASP A 268 15.74 -20.18 -4.96
N GLY A 269 14.86 -19.31 -4.44
CA GLY A 269 14.22 -18.25 -5.23
C GLY A 269 15.24 -17.28 -5.85
N TYR A 270 16.26 -16.87 -5.09
CA TYR A 270 17.33 -16.01 -5.60
C TYR A 270 18.26 -16.71 -6.59
N ALA A 271 18.41 -18.03 -6.51
CA ALA A 271 19.23 -18.81 -7.44
C ALA A 271 18.64 -18.85 -8.86
N ASN A 272 17.32 -18.69 -8.98
CA ASN A 272 16.59 -18.70 -10.25
C ASN A 272 16.56 -17.34 -10.98
N TYR A 273 17.45 -16.40 -10.62
CA TYR A 273 17.60 -15.12 -11.31
C TYR A 273 18.41 -15.21 -12.60
N ALA A 274 18.12 -14.29 -13.52
CA ALA A 274 18.81 -14.23 -14.80
C ALA A 274 20.19 -13.52 -14.74
N ASP A 275 20.48 -12.72 -13.71
CA ASP A 275 21.81 -12.10 -13.52
C ASP A 275 22.77 -13.05 -12.78
N VAL A 276 23.76 -13.56 -13.51
CA VAL A 276 24.73 -14.55 -12.99
C VAL A 276 25.59 -13.99 -11.86
N ALA A 277 25.93 -12.70 -11.89
CA ALA A 277 26.78 -12.09 -10.87
C ALA A 277 26.01 -11.92 -9.56
N PHE A 278 24.71 -11.63 -9.64
CA PHE A 278 23.81 -11.60 -8.50
C PHE A 278 23.62 -13.00 -7.91
N VAL A 279 23.32 -14.00 -8.74
CA VAL A 279 23.17 -15.40 -8.30
C VAL A 279 24.43 -15.89 -7.58
N LYS A 280 25.63 -15.62 -8.12
CA LYS A 280 26.90 -15.95 -7.44
C LYS A 280 27.10 -15.22 -6.11
N TYR A 281 26.64 -13.98 -6.01
CA TYR A 281 26.70 -13.23 -4.76
C TYR A 281 25.80 -13.87 -3.70
N MET A 282 24.59 -14.29 -4.07
CA MET A 282 23.65 -14.97 -3.17
C MET A 282 24.13 -16.36 -2.77
N ALA A 283 24.71 -17.12 -3.70
CA ALA A 283 25.31 -18.43 -3.41
C ALA A 283 26.41 -18.33 -2.32
N ARG A 284 27.29 -17.33 -2.39
CA ARG A 284 28.31 -17.10 -1.33
C ARG A 284 27.69 -16.77 0.04
N LYS A 285 26.52 -16.13 0.05
CA LYS A 285 25.80 -15.84 1.29
C LYS A 285 25.14 -17.09 1.85
N GLN A 286 24.67 -17.97 0.97
CA GLN A 286 24.18 -19.29 1.34
C GLN A 286 25.31 -20.16 1.91
N ASP A 287 26.45 -20.26 1.23
CA ASP A 287 27.62 -21.03 1.68
C ASP A 287 28.07 -20.58 3.09
N ALA A 288 28.21 -19.26 3.29
CA ALA A 288 28.60 -18.68 4.58
C ALA A 288 27.55 -18.89 5.70
N TYR A 289 26.28 -19.08 5.32
CA TYR A 289 25.24 -19.43 6.28
C TYR A 289 25.31 -20.92 6.65
N GLU A 290 25.47 -21.80 5.65
CA GLU A 290 25.54 -23.25 5.84
C GLU A 290 26.80 -23.69 6.60
N ASP A 291 27.93 -23.01 6.43
CA ASP A 291 29.17 -23.27 7.18
C ASP A 291 29.21 -22.63 8.58
N GLY A 292 28.17 -21.87 8.95
CA GLY A 292 28.03 -21.21 10.24
C GLY A 292 28.84 -19.91 10.40
N SER A 293 29.49 -19.41 9.35
CA SER A 293 30.25 -18.15 9.40
C SER A 293 29.36 -16.90 9.43
N LEU A 294 28.08 -17.05 9.08
CA LEU A 294 27.13 -15.96 8.99
C LEU A 294 25.75 -16.39 9.48
N GLU A 295 25.29 -15.82 10.60
CA GLU A 295 23.89 -15.96 11.01
C GLU A 295 23.00 -15.04 10.16
N LEU A 296 21.98 -15.62 9.53
CA LEU A 296 21.01 -14.89 8.72
C LEU A 296 19.59 -15.23 9.11
N GLN A 297 18.74 -14.21 9.11
CA GLN A 297 17.29 -14.30 9.10
C GLN A 297 16.76 -13.90 7.72
N TYR A 298 15.51 -14.25 7.43
CA TYR A 298 14.94 -14.03 6.10
C TYR A 298 14.84 -12.53 5.75
N GLU A 299 14.52 -11.68 6.73
CA GLU A 299 14.44 -10.22 6.57
C GLU A 299 15.80 -9.63 6.18
N THR A 300 16.86 -10.05 6.90
CA THR A 300 18.23 -9.61 6.63
C THR A 300 18.68 -10.06 5.25
N LEU A 301 18.34 -11.28 4.84
CA LEU A 301 18.65 -11.78 3.51
C LEU A 301 17.95 -10.98 2.41
N MET A 302 16.65 -10.69 2.58
CA MET A 302 15.88 -9.88 1.63
C MET A 302 16.45 -8.46 1.51
N HIS A 303 16.84 -7.85 2.62
CA HIS A 303 17.50 -6.54 2.61
C HIS A 303 18.85 -6.57 1.88
N ILE A 304 19.70 -7.57 2.15
CA ILE A 304 21.00 -7.75 1.49
C ILE A 304 20.81 -7.92 -0.03
N ALA A 305 19.83 -8.73 -0.45
CA ALA A 305 19.49 -8.94 -1.85
C ALA A 305 19.06 -7.62 -2.53
N LEU A 306 18.17 -6.86 -1.88
CA LEU A 306 17.67 -5.59 -2.40
C LEU A 306 18.78 -4.54 -2.55
N GLU A 307 19.64 -4.40 -1.56
CA GLU A 307 20.77 -3.46 -1.62
C GLU A 307 21.78 -3.86 -2.69
N LYS A 308 22.05 -5.16 -2.84
CA LYS A 308 22.89 -5.66 -3.93
C LYS A 308 22.29 -5.35 -5.31
N TYR A 309 20.99 -5.55 -5.46
CA TYR A 309 20.25 -5.24 -6.69
C TYR A 309 20.35 -3.75 -7.03
N LYS A 310 20.01 -2.86 -6.10
CA LYS A 310 20.12 -1.40 -6.28
C LYS A 310 21.55 -0.98 -6.64
N ALA A 311 22.55 -1.56 -5.98
CA ALA A 311 23.96 -1.28 -6.28
C ALA A 311 24.37 -1.73 -7.69
N MET A 312 23.77 -2.79 -8.24
CA MET A 312 24.01 -3.26 -9.61
C MET A 312 23.27 -2.42 -10.65
N ILE A 313 22.04 -1.99 -10.35
CA ILE A 313 21.29 -1.02 -11.17
C ILE A 313 22.07 0.28 -11.28
N ASN A 314 22.52 0.85 -10.16
CA ASN A 314 23.29 2.10 -10.14
C ASN A 314 24.64 2.01 -10.87
N LYS A 315 25.17 0.81 -11.07
CA LYS A 315 26.43 0.56 -11.78
C LYS A 315 26.22 0.14 -13.24
N ASP A 316 24.99 0.15 -13.72
CA ASP A 316 24.59 -0.36 -15.04
C ASP A 316 25.12 -1.78 -15.31
N SER A 317 25.24 -2.58 -14.24
CA SER A 317 25.78 -3.93 -14.29
C SER A 317 24.70 -5.00 -14.11
N TRP A 318 23.44 -4.60 -13.87
CA TRP A 318 22.32 -5.51 -13.73
C TRP A 318 21.93 -6.12 -15.08
N MET A 319 21.78 -7.45 -15.11
CA MET A 319 21.43 -8.24 -16.29
C MET A 319 22.37 -8.00 -17.47
N LYS A 320 23.58 -7.50 -17.18
CA LYS A 320 24.57 -7.18 -18.20
C LYS A 320 25.18 -8.48 -18.70
N LYS A 321 24.89 -8.80 -19.96
CA LYS A 321 25.53 -9.94 -20.63
C LYS A 321 27.04 -9.73 -20.63
N SER A 322 27.79 -10.75 -20.23
CA SER A 322 29.25 -10.69 -20.33
C SER A 322 29.68 -10.65 -21.79
N ASP A 323 30.89 -10.14 -22.05
CA ASP A 323 31.48 -10.17 -23.40
C ASP A 323 31.53 -11.60 -23.95
N GLU A 324 31.82 -12.59 -23.10
CA GLU A 324 31.75 -14.02 -23.44
C GLU A 324 30.34 -14.46 -23.83
N GLN A 325 29.30 -14.04 -23.11
CA GLN A 325 27.91 -14.36 -23.47
C GLN A 325 27.50 -13.68 -24.77
N LEU A 326 27.95 -12.44 -25.02
CA LEU A 326 27.73 -11.74 -26.29
C LEU A 326 28.45 -12.47 -27.44
N VAL A 327 29.69 -12.93 -27.21
CA VAL A 327 30.45 -13.75 -28.16
C VAL A 327 29.73 -15.07 -28.42
N ILE A 328 29.22 -15.77 -27.40
CA ILE A 328 28.46 -17.01 -27.58
C ILE A 328 27.17 -16.75 -28.37
N ILE A 329 26.45 -15.66 -28.10
CA ILE A 329 25.25 -15.27 -28.87
C ILE A 329 25.63 -14.96 -30.32
N ALA A 330 26.72 -14.24 -30.55
CA ALA A 330 27.22 -13.93 -31.89
C ALA A 330 27.65 -15.20 -32.63
N LEU A 331 28.38 -16.11 -31.98
CA LEU A 331 28.80 -17.40 -32.52
C LEU A 331 27.60 -18.29 -32.83
N ARG A 332 26.59 -18.35 -31.93
CA ARG A 332 25.35 -19.08 -32.18
C ARG A 332 24.58 -18.52 -33.36
N SER A 333 24.52 -17.19 -33.49
CA SER A 333 23.89 -16.55 -34.64
C SER A 333 24.62 -16.91 -35.93
N LYS A 334 25.96 -16.84 -35.92
CA LYS A 334 26.80 -17.19 -37.07
C LYS A 334 26.68 -18.66 -37.46
N MET A 335 26.62 -19.59 -36.50
CA MET A 335 26.38 -21.01 -36.79
C MET A 335 25.02 -21.26 -37.44
N GLU A 336 23.98 -20.51 -37.06
CA GLU A 336 22.67 -20.65 -37.68
C GLU A 336 22.66 -20.08 -39.11
N ASP A 337 23.40 -18.98 -39.35
CA ASP A 337 23.65 -18.45 -40.69
C ASP A 337 24.42 -19.46 -41.57
N ASP A 338 25.52 -20.03 -41.05
CA ASP A 338 26.32 -21.04 -41.75
C ASP A 338 25.49 -22.30 -42.05
N LYS A 339 24.60 -22.70 -41.14
CA LYS A 339 23.68 -23.82 -41.34
C LYS A 339 22.68 -23.55 -42.46
N LEU A 340 22.15 -22.33 -42.55
CA LEU A 340 21.31 -21.90 -43.67
C LEU A 340 22.09 -21.92 -44.99
N GLU A 341 23.36 -21.51 -44.98
CA GLU A 341 24.23 -21.54 -46.16
C GLU A 341 24.58 -22.97 -46.59
N ILE A 342 24.86 -23.88 -45.66
CA ILE A 342 25.09 -25.30 -45.94
C ILE A 342 23.83 -25.93 -46.56
N ILE A 343 22.63 -25.59 -46.08
CA ILE A 343 21.38 -26.04 -46.69
C ILE A 343 21.25 -25.51 -48.14
N ALA A 344 21.62 -24.25 -48.37
CA ALA A 344 21.62 -23.64 -49.70
C ALA A 344 22.70 -24.22 -50.64
N LEU A 345 23.84 -24.66 -50.13
CA LEU A 345 24.90 -25.31 -50.91
C LEU A 345 24.56 -26.78 -51.21
N LYS A 346 24.01 -27.52 -50.24
CA LYS A 346 23.54 -28.90 -50.45
C LYS A 346 22.45 -28.96 -51.51
N SER A 347 21.55 -27.97 -51.57
CA SER A 347 20.54 -27.90 -52.62
C SER A 347 21.16 -27.64 -54.01
N LYS A 348 22.20 -26.80 -54.10
CA LYS A 348 22.95 -26.56 -55.35
C LYS A 348 23.77 -27.77 -55.80
N VAL A 349 24.44 -28.47 -54.91
CA VAL A 349 25.24 -29.68 -55.24
C VAL A 349 24.34 -30.81 -55.74
N ASN A 350 23.17 -31.00 -55.14
CA ASN A 350 22.16 -31.96 -55.61
C ASN A 350 21.57 -31.59 -56.99
N MET A 351 21.70 -30.34 -57.45
CA MET A 351 21.33 -29.95 -58.82
C MET A 351 22.42 -30.26 -59.86
N ILE A 352 23.68 -30.47 -59.44
CA ILE A 352 24.83 -30.70 -60.33
C ILE A 352 25.05 -32.20 -60.60
N HIS A 353 24.63 -33.09 -59.70
CA HIS A 353 24.87 -34.54 -59.80
C HIS A 353 23.76 -35.36 -60.46
N LYS A 354 22.92 -34.78 -61.33
CA LYS A 354 22.02 -35.61 -62.16
C LYS A 354 22.83 -36.24 -63.30
N PRO A 355 22.92 -37.58 -63.40
CA PRO A 355 23.55 -38.22 -64.55
C PRO A 355 22.63 -38.06 -65.78
N ASP A 356 23.23 -37.60 -66.88
CA ASP A 356 22.61 -37.50 -68.19
C ASP A 356 22.14 -38.88 -68.69
N SER A 357 20.83 -39.03 -68.92
CA SER A 357 20.34 -40.00 -69.91
C SER A 357 19.15 -39.42 -70.68
N LYS A 358 19.32 -39.39 -72.01
CA LYS A 358 18.39 -38.92 -73.01
C LYS A 358 17.29 -39.97 -73.24
N GLN A 359 16.03 -39.56 -73.37
CA GLN A 359 15.24 -39.57 -74.62
C GLN A 359 13.71 -39.50 -74.39
N ALA A 360 13.10 -38.67 -75.24
CA ALA A 360 11.74 -38.75 -75.82
C ALA A 360 10.49 -38.43 -74.97
N SER A 361 9.96 -37.22 -75.24
CA SER A 361 8.56 -36.79 -75.50
C SER A 361 7.43 -37.84 -75.41
N ASP A 362 6.19 -37.57 -75.01
CA ASP A 362 5.38 -36.35 -74.91
C ASP A 362 4.21 -36.62 -73.94
N LYS A 363 3.65 -35.54 -73.39
CA LYS A 363 2.30 -35.39 -72.79
C LYS A 363 1.84 -36.30 -71.66
N GLY A 364 1.74 -35.66 -70.49
CA GLY A 364 0.56 -35.78 -69.63
C GLY A 364 0.86 -36.19 -68.20
N ALA A 365 1.47 -35.35 -67.37
CA ALA A 365 1.47 -35.59 -65.93
C ALA A 365 1.73 -34.32 -65.08
N ALA A 366 0.77 -34.08 -64.19
CA ALA A 366 0.92 -33.65 -62.79
C ALA A 366 2.00 -32.59 -62.46
N LYS A 367 1.53 -31.34 -62.35
CA LYS A 367 2.17 -30.26 -61.59
C LYS A 367 2.12 -30.53 -60.07
N LYS A 368 3.28 -30.59 -59.41
CA LYS A 368 3.64 -30.06 -58.07
C LYS A 368 5.12 -30.42 -57.83
N ASP A 369 6.00 -29.58 -57.26
CA ASP A 369 5.76 -28.45 -56.39
C ASP A 369 6.85 -27.37 -56.55
N ASP A 370 6.47 -26.28 -57.20
CA ASP A 370 7.19 -25.01 -57.31
C ASP A 370 6.43 -23.91 -56.51
N ARG A 371 5.61 -24.31 -55.51
CA ARG A 371 4.74 -23.35 -54.81
C ARG A 371 5.45 -22.57 -53.73
N GLN A 372 6.47 -23.11 -53.09
CA GLN A 372 6.99 -22.51 -51.85
C GLN A 372 7.91 -21.32 -52.10
N SER A 373 8.72 -21.35 -53.17
CA SER A 373 9.55 -20.21 -53.60
C SER A 373 8.70 -19.08 -54.19
N ARG A 374 7.70 -19.39 -55.03
CA ARG A 374 6.78 -18.37 -55.54
C ARG A 374 5.82 -17.79 -54.48
N TYR A 375 5.64 -18.45 -53.34
CA TYR A 375 4.77 -17.97 -52.25
C TYR A 375 5.39 -16.76 -51.54
N ALA A 376 6.71 -16.73 -51.36
CA ALA A 376 7.42 -15.62 -50.71
C ALA A 376 7.32 -14.34 -51.55
N ASP A 377 7.56 -14.43 -52.86
CA ASP A 377 7.51 -13.27 -53.76
C ASP A 377 6.09 -12.72 -53.98
N LYS A 378 5.07 -13.59 -53.98
CA LYS A 378 3.66 -13.17 -54.21
C LYS A 378 3.09 -12.28 -53.09
N TYR A 379 3.64 -12.34 -51.87
CA TYR A 379 3.13 -11.60 -50.72
C TYR A 379 4.08 -10.52 -50.18
N ALA A 380 5.23 -10.29 -50.85
CA ALA A 380 6.19 -9.25 -50.47
C ALA A 380 5.54 -7.85 -50.33
N TRP A 381 4.53 -7.55 -51.17
CA TRP A 381 3.79 -6.28 -51.11
C TRP A 381 3.06 -6.02 -49.78
N LYS A 382 2.85 -7.05 -48.94
CA LYS A 382 2.19 -6.90 -47.64
C LYS A 382 3.07 -6.23 -46.58
N MET A 383 4.36 -6.06 -46.85
CA MET A 383 5.30 -5.38 -45.95
C MET A 383 5.60 -3.94 -46.37
N VAL A 384 5.17 -3.53 -47.57
CA VAL A 384 5.48 -2.23 -48.16
C VAL A 384 4.43 -1.20 -47.77
N GLU A 385 4.82 -0.09 -47.14
CA GLU A 385 3.90 0.97 -46.70
C GLU A 385 3.28 1.74 -47.88
N PRO A 386 2.01 2.19 -47.80
CA PRO A 386 1.44 3.09 -48.81
C PRO A 386 2.22 4.41 -48.86
N LYS A 387 2.42 4.94 -50.07
CA LYS A 387 3.08 6.23 -50.23
C LYS A 387 2.18 7.37 -49.76
N GLN A 388 2.78 8.52 -49.48
CA GLN A 388 2.04 9.72 -49.06
C GLN A 388 0.96 10.07 -50.10
N GLY A 389 -0.32 10.07 -49.66
CA GLY A 389 -1.48 10.32 -50.53
C GLY A 389 -2.17 9.07 -51.09
N GLU A 390 -1.64 7.86 -50.87
CA GLU A 390 -2.27 6.61 -51.31
C GLU A 390 -3.33 6.10 -50.31
N PRO A 391 -4.38 5.42 -50.81
CA PRO A 391 -5.41 4.84 -49.96
C PRO A 391 -4.84 3.71 -49.09
N HIS A 392 -5.21 3.72 -47.80
CA HIS A 392 -4.80 2.72 -46.81
C HIS A 392 -5.68 1.45 -46.84
N GLU A 393 -6.38 1.22 -47.96
CA GLU A 393 -7.26 0.08 -48.21
C GLU A 393 -7.12 -0.32 -49.69
N LYS A 394 -6.92 -1.61 -49.97
CA LYS A 394 -6.82 -2.13 -51.35
C LYS A 394 -7.35 -3.55 -51.48
N THR A 395 -7.88 -3.88 -52.66
CA THR A 395 -8.42 -5.20 -52.95
C THR A 395 -7.43 -5.99 -53.81
N VAL A 396 -7.02 -7.16 -53.34
CA VAL A 396 -6.10 -8.05 -54.05
C VAL A 396 -6.70 -9.46 -54.06
N ASN A 397 -6.91 -10.02 -55.26
CA ASN A 397 -7.53 -11.34 -55.47
C ASN A 397 -8.89 -11.50 -54.78
N GLY A 398 -9.77 -10.49 -54.91
CA GLY A 398 -11.14 -10.53 -54.35
C GLY A 398 -11.23 -10.37 -52.83
N LYS A 399 -10.11 -10.15 -52.14
CA LYS A 399 -10.08 -9.88 -50.69
C LYS A 399 -9.62 -8.45 -50.43
N THR A 400 -10.32 -7.76 -49.52
CA THR A 400 -9.98 -6.40 -49.10
C THR A 400 -8.95 -6.42 -47.98
N TYR A 401 -7.86 -5.68 -48.16
CA TYR A 401 -6.79 -5.51 -47.20
C TYR A 401 -6.71 -4.07 -46.73
N ILE A 402 -6.41 -3.86 -45.45
CA ILE A 402 -6.16 -2.55 -44.85
C ILE A 402 -4.70 -2.46 -44.39
N TYR A 403 -4.12 -1.27 -44.52
CA TYR A 403 -2.81 -0.99 -43.96
C TYR A 403 -2.92 -0.68 -42.46
N CYS A 404 -2.08 -1.33 -41.66
CA CYS A 404 -2.05 -1.20 -40.22
C CYS A 404 -0.58 -1.09 -39.75
N PRO A 405 -0.15 0.08 -39.24
CA PRO A 405 1.25 0.32 -38.88
C PRO A 405 1.70 -0.38 -37.59
N TYR A 406 0.76 -0.97 -36.84
CA TYR A 406 1.02 -1.63 -35.55
C TYR A 406 1.56 -3.07 -35.68
N HIS A 407 1.69 -3.60 -36.90
CA HIS A 407 2.26 -4.94 -37.13
C HIS A 407 3.69 -4.84 -37.64
N ASP A 408 4.58 -5.65 -37.09
CA ASP A 408 6.01 -5.58 -37.39
C ASP A 408 6.37 -6.29 -38.71
N THR A 409 5.61 -7.32 -39.09
CA THR A 409 5.96 -8.21 -40.21
C THR A 409 4.96 -8.20 -41.37
N THR A 410 3.69 -7.89 -41.12
CA THR A 410 2.64 -7.87 -42.17
C THR A 410 1.73 -6.67 -41.98
N LYS A 411 2.09 -5.55 -42.62
CA LYS A 411 1.38 -4.29 -42.46
C LYS A 411 0.10 -4.20 -43.29
N TRP A 412 -0.05 -5.00 -44.35
CA TRP A 412 -1.31 -5.17 -45.07
C TRP A 412 -2.04 -6.44 -44.63
N VAL A 413 -3.09 -6.25 -43.83
CA VAL A 413 -3.88 -7.30 -43.19
C VAL A 413 -5.29 -7.34 -43.77
N LEU A 414 -5.96 -8.49 -43.69
CA LEU A 414 -7.34 -8.60 -44.17
C LEU A 414 -8.24 -7.67 -43.37
N ARG A 415 -9.15 -6.96 -44.06
CA ARG A 415 -10.14 -6.10 -43.41
C ARG A 415 -11.03 -6.90 -42.47
N VAL A 416 -11.47 -8.08 -42.89
CA VAL A 416 -12.26 -9.00 -42.07
C VAL A 416 -11.50 -10.33 -42.02
N ASN A 417 -11.23 -10.82 -40.82
CA ASN A 417 -10.55 -12.11 -40.65
C ASN A 417 -11.52 -13.29 -40.85
N ASP A 418 -10.98 -14.51 -40.83
CA ASP A 418 -11.77 -15.74 -41.04
C ASP A 418 -12.81 -16.00 -39.93
N LYS A 419 -12.83 -15.19 -38.87
CA LYS A 419 -13.82 -15.19 -37.77
C LYS A 419 -14.86 -14.07 -37.89
N GLY A 420 -14.87 -13.32 -38.99
CA GLY A 420 -15.84 -12.24 -39.24
C GLY A 420 -15.52 -10.93 -38.51
N ILE A 421 -14.33 -10.77 -37.92
CA ILE A 421 -13.96 -9.59 -37.13
C ILE A 421 -13.29 -8.55 -38.05
N ASP A 422 -13.82 -7.31 -38.05
CA ASP A 422 -13.20 -6.18 -38.77
C ASP A 422 -11.93 -5.72 -38.05
N HIS A 423 -10.82 -5.63 -38.78
CA HIS A 423 -9.51 -5.28 -38.26
C HIS A 423 -9.43 -3.82 -37.82
N LYS A 424 -10.25 -2.90 -38.36
CA LYS A 424 -10.31 -1.50 -37.92
C LYS A 424 -10.72 -1.39 -36.44
N THR A 425 -11.55 -2.31 -35.95
CA THR A 425 -12.04 -2.34 -34.55
C THR A 425 -11.40 -3.46 -33.70
N GLY A 426 -10.92 -4.53 -34.34
CA GLY A 426 -10.42 -5.75 -33.71
C GLY A 426 -8.90 -5.91 -33.63
N CYS A 427 -8.10 -4.89 -33.99
CA CYS A 427 -6.63 -5.01 -34.01
C CYS A 427 -6.03 -5.14 -32.58
N THR A 428 -5.54 -6.32 -32.23
CA THR A 428 -4.89 -6.58 -30.92
C THR A 428 -3.61 -5.77 -30.74
N LYS A 429 -2.77 -5.68 -31.78
CA LYS A 429 -1.50 -4.93 -31.74
C LYS A 429 -1.68 -3.43 -31.53
N LYS A 430 -2.74 -2.85 -32.11
CA LYS A 430 -3.15 -1.47 -31.84
C LYS A 430 -3.57 -1.28 -30.37
N LYS A 431 -4.32 -2.23 -29.81
CA LYS A 431 -4.74 -2.19 -28.39
C LYS A 431 -3.54 -2.29 -27.45
N GLU A 432 -2.59 -3.18 -27.74
CA GLU A 432 -1.31 -3.31 -27.03
C GLU A 432 -0.50 -2.01 -27.10
N ALA A 433 -0.38 -1.40 -28.29
CA ALA A 433 0.36 -0.15 -28.46
C ALA A 433 -0.29 1.06 -27.77
N ILE A 434 -1.63 1.13 -27.74
CA ILE A 434 -2.37 2.18 -27.03
C ILE A 434 -2.24 2.00 -25.51
N ALA A 435 -2.30 0.76 -25.01
CA ALA A 435 -2.10 0.46 -23.59
C ALA A 435 -0.69 0.85 -23.13
N ALA A 436 0.34 0.52 -23.92
CA ALA A 436 1.73 0.89 -23.64
C ALA A 436 1.96 2.42 -23.68
N GLY A 437 1.27 3.14 -24.58
CA GLY A 437 1.34 4.61 -24.65
C GLY A 437 0.65 5.32 -23.47
N GLN A 438 -0.42 4.74 -22.91
CA GLN A 438 -1.09 5.29 -21.73
C GLN A 438 -0.28 5.09 -20.44
N GLU A 439 0.47 3.99 -20.32
CA GLU A 439 1.43 3.79 -19.22
C GLU A 439 2.58 4.80 -19.25
N GLN A 440 3.10 5.14 -20.44
CA GLN A 440 4.16 6.15 -20.58
C GLN A 440 3.68 7.58 -20.28
N ALA A 441 2.46 7.94 -20.69
CA ALA A 441 1.86 9.24 -20.35
C ALA A 441 1.57 9.38 -18.83
N GLY A 442 1.15 8.29 -18.18
CA GLY A 442 0.99 8.24 -16.72
C GLY A 442 2.32 8.38 -15.97
N GLY A 443 3.39 7.79 -16.49
CA GLY A 443 4.74 7.94 -15.93
C GLY A 443 5.32 9.35 -16.07
N SER A 444 5.07 10.02 -17.20
CA SER A 444 5.50 11.41 -17.45
C SER A 444 4.82 12.42 -16.50
N ALA A 445 3.52 12.25 -16.25
CA ALA A 445 2.79 13.11 -15.30
C ALA A 445 3.26 12.92 -13.85
N ALA A 446 3.63 11.69 -13.46
CA ALA A 446 4.20 11.39 -12.15
C ALA A 446 5.62 11.97 -11.97
N HIS A 447 6.44 11.94 -13.03
CA HIS A 447 7.77 12.56 -13.03
C HIS A 447 7.72 14.09 -13.00
N ALA A 448 6.77 14.72 -13.70
CA ALA A 448 6.57 16.16 -13.66
C ALA A 448 6.11 16.64 -12.27
N LEU A 449 5.28 15.87 -11.58
CA LEU A 449 4.85 16.16 -10.20
C LEU A 449 6.00 16.00 -9.20
N ALA A 450 6.88 15.00 -9.38
CA ALA A 450 8.06 14.79 -8.55
C ALA A 450 9.09 15.93 -8.70
N ASN A 451 9.32 16.41 -9.93
CA ASN A 451 10.22 17.54 -10.19
C ASN A 451 9.66 18.89 -9.68
N ALA A 452 8.35 19.08 -9.72
CA ALA A 452 7.71 20.27 -9.14
C ALA A 452 7.86 20.30 -7.60
N LEU A 453 7.75 19.15 -6.93
CA LEU A 453 7.92 19.03 -5.48
C LEU A 453 9.38 19.26 -5.04
N ALA A 454 10.36 18.82 -5.84
CA ALA A 454 11.78 19.02 -5.56
C ALA A 454 12.22 20.49 -5.65
N ASN A 455 11.66 21.26 -6.60
CA ASN A 455 11.99 22.68 -6.77
C ASN A 455 11.39 23.58 -5.68
N THR A 456 10.29 23.18 -5.05
CA THR A 456 9.74 23.90 -3.88
C THR A 456 10.53 23.70 -2.59
N MET A 457 11.39 22.68 -2.50
CA MET A 457 12.17 22.40 -1.28
C MET A 457 13.57 23.05 -1.26
N ASN A 458 14.05 23.60 -2.38
CA ASN A 458 15.36 24.27 -2.46
C ASN A 458 15.29 25.80 -2.51
N GLY A 459 14.12 26.40 -2.29
CA GLY A 459 13.88 27.84 -2.46
C GLY A 459 13.71 28.68 -1.20
N VAL A 460 14.03 28.17 -0.01
CA VAL A 460 13.93 28.95 1.24
C VAL A 460 15.31 29.03 1.91
N GLY A 461 16.09 30.01 1.48
CA GLY A 461 17.37 30.38 2.07
C GLY A 461 17.69 31.84 1.80
N THR A 462 17.75 32.62 2.89
CA THR A 462 18.33 33.96 3.03
C THR A 462 17.62 35.13 2.34
N ALA A 463 16.65 35.73 3.03
CA ALA A 463 16.38 37.17 2.94
C ALA A 463 16.75 37.80 4.29
N THR A 464 17.82 38.58 4.25
CA THR A 464 18.33 39.43 5.32
C THR A 464 17.29 40.48 5.71
N VAL A 465 17.10 40.66 7.01
CA VAL A 465 16.39 41.79 7.61
C VAL A 465 17.35 42.97 7.61
N ASP A 466 17.02 44.03 6.88
CA ASP A 466 17.61 45.35 7.05
C ASP A 466 16.54 46.34 7.50
N ASP A 467 16.95 47.14 8.48
CA ASP A 467 16.20 48.12 9.27
C ASP A 467 15.71 49.35 8.47
N ASN A 468 14.44 49.72 8.72
CA ASN A 468 13.84 51.05 8.93
C ASN A 468 14.05 52.21 7.90
N PRO A 469 13.21 53.29 7.89
CA PRO A 469 12.29 53.81 8.94
C PRO A 469 10.78 53.64 8.71
#